data_AF-A0A0D0GUI1-F1
#
_entry.id   AF-A0A0D0GUI1-F1
#
_cell.length_a   1.000
_cell.length_b   1.000
_cell.length_c   1.000
_cell.angle_alpha   90.00
_cell.angle_beta   90.00
_cell.angle_gamma   90.00
#
_symmetry.space_group_name_H-M   'P 1'
#
loop_
_entity.id
_entity.type
_entity.pdbx_description
1 polymer ?
#
loop_
_entity_poly.entity_id
_entity_poly.type
_entity_poly.pdbx_seq_one_letter_code
_entity_poly.pdbx_strand_id
1 'polypeptide(L)' 'MSSEEIAGLIGLFIGVMVLVALSYFEAREYKRTHGGEGMIHHWMAEHHLLDWRRKH' A
#
# COMPACT_ATOMS: atom_id res chain seq x y z
N MET A 1 -19.76 -2.30 -26.64
CA MET A 1 -19.52 -1.76 -25.30
C MET A 1 -20.17 -0.39 -25.25
N SER A 2 -21.11 -0.17 -24.33
CA SER A 2 -21.80 1.12 -24.14
C SER A 2 -20.79 2.18 -23.67
N SER A 3 -21.05 3.44 -24.02
CA SER A 3 -20.27 4.58 -23.53
C SER A 3 -20.20 4.62 -21.99
N GLU A 4 -21.25 4.13 -21.33
CA GLU A 4 -21.33 4.04 -19.87
C GLU A 4 -20.33 3.03 -19.30
N GLU A 5 -20.20 1.87 -19.94
CA GLU A 5 -19.25 0.82 -19.54
C GLU A 5 -17.80 1.28 -19.74
N ILE A 6 -17.53 1.98 -20.84
CA ILE A 6 -16.20 2.55 -21.13
C ILE A 6 -15.83 3.62 -20.09
N ALA A 7 -16.77 4.51 -19.75
CA ALA A 7 -16.56 5.52 -18.70
C ALA A 7 -16.28 4.87 -17.34
N GLY A 8 -17.02 3.82 -16.99
CA GLY A 8 -16.81 3.04 -15.77
C GLY A 8 -15.41 2.42 -15.70
N LEU A 9 -14.94 1.81 -16.80
CA LEU A 9 -13.61 1.21 -16.86
C LEU A 9 -12.48 2.24 -16.77
N ILE A 10 -12.64 3.40 -17.42
CA ILE A 10 -11.67 4.50 -17.32
C ILE A 10 -11.61 5.02 -15.88
N GLY A 11 -12.77 5.24 -15.25
CA GLY A 11 -12.82 5.68 -13.85
C GLY A 11 -12.16 4.68 -12.91
N LEU A 12 -12.44 3.38 -13.08
CA LEU A 12 -11.80 2.32 -12.30
C LEU A 12 -10.28 2.31 -12.51
N PHE A 13 -9.83 2.40 -13.76
CA PHE A 13 -8.41 2.40 -14.09
C PHE A 13 -7.68 3.58 -13.44
N ILE A 14 -8.24 4.80 -13.56
CA ILE A 14 -7.69 6.00 -12.93
C ILE A 14 -7.66 5.84 -11.41
N GLY A 15 -8.75 5.34 -10.80
CA GLY A 15 -8.81 5.09 -9.36
C GLY A 15 -7.71 4.15 -8.88
N VAL A 16 -7.51 3.02 -9.57
CA VAL A 16 -6.44 2.08 -9.27
C VAL A 16 -5.06 2.72 -9.45
N MET A 17 -4.84 3.47 -10.53
CA MET A 17 -3.56 4.17 -10.75
C MET A 17 -3.24 5.15 -9.61
N VAL A 18 -4.23 5.90 -9.13
CA VAL A 18 -4.06 6.83 -8.01
C VAL A 18 -3.68 6.10 -6.72
N LEU A 19 -4.39 5.01 -6.40
CA LEU A 19 -4.07 4.20 -5.22
C LEU A 19 -2.64 3.65 -5.30
N VAL A 20 -2.24 3.10 -6.45
CA VAL A 20 -0.89 2.58 -6.66
C VAL A 20 0.16 3.67 -6.51
N ALA A 21 -0.08 4.86 -7.08
CA ALA A 21 0.84 5.98 -6.98
C ALA A 21 1.01 6.44 -5.53
N LEU A 22 -0.08 6.61 -4.79
CA LEU A 22 -0.04 7.00 -3.39
C LEU A 22 0.70 5.99 -2.53
N SER A 23 0.39 4.69 -2.66
CA SER A 23 1.09 3.63 -1.93
C SER A 23 2.59 3.60 -2.26
N TYR A 24 2.97 3.84 -3.52
CA TYR A 24 4.37 3.92 -3.92
C TYR A 24 5.09 5.12 -3.29
N PHE A 25 4.47 6.30 -3.31
CA PHE A 25 5.06 7.49 -2.70
C PHE A 25 5.20 7.35 -1.19
N GLU A 26 4.19 6.82 -0.51
CA GLU A 26 4.23 6.55 0.92
C GLU A 26 5.33 5.54 1.27
N ALA A 27 5.43 4.43 0.53
CA ALA A 27 6.48 3.45 0.71
C ALA A 27 7.89 4.04 0.49
N ARG A 28 8.04 4.92 -0.51
CA ARG A 28 9.30 5.58 -0.82
C ARG A 28 9.69 6.61 0.24
N GLU A 29 8.73 7.40 0.70
CA GLU A 29 8.93 8.39 1.75
C GLU A 29 9.30 7.71 3.07
N TYR A 30 8.56 6.66 3.44
CA TYR A 30 8.85 5.85 4.61
C TYR A 30 10.27 5.25 4.58
N LYS A 31 10.67 4.69 3.44
CA LYS A 31 12.03 4.16 3.25
C LYS A 31 13.09 5.25 3.44
N ARG A 32 12.81 6.48 2.99
CA ARG A 32 13.72 7.63 3.12
C ARG A 32 13.84 8.10 4.57
N THR A 33 12.75 8.11 5.33
CA THR A 33 12.72 8.57 6.72
C THR A 33 13.23 7.51 7.71
N HIS A 34 13.06 6.21 7.40
CA HIS A 34 13.42 5.09 8.28
C HIS A 34 14.64 4.29 7.79
N GLY A 35 15.51 4.91 6.97
CA GLY A 35 16.82 4.33 6.63
C GLY A 35 16.79 3.01 5.85
N GLY A 36 15.65 2.60 5.32
CA GLY A 36 15.49 1.30 4.65
C GLY A 36 14.76 0.23 5.44
N GLU A 37 14.35 0.47 6.68
CA GLU A 37 13.48 -0.44 7.42
C GLU A 37 12.13 -0.57 6.69
N GLY A 38 11.73 -1.80 6.40
CA GLY A 38 10.51 -2.05 5.63
C GLY A 38 9.28 -1.67 6.44
N MET A 39 8.37 -0.92 5.84
CA MET A 39 7.08 -0.51 6.43
C MET A 39 6.26 -1.71 6.97
N ILE A 40 6.42 -2.89 6.34
CA ILE A 40 5.81 -4.15 6.80
C ILE A 40 6.35 -4.59 8.16
N HIS A 41 7.65 -4.41 8.43
CA HIS A 41 8.24 -4.77 9.72
C HIS A 41 7.72 -3.86 10.83
N HIS A 42 7.57 -2.57 10.55
CA HIS A 42 7.00 -1.63 11.50
C HIS A 42 5.51 -1.89 11.73
N TRP A 43 4.73 -2.06 10.66
CA TRP A 43 3.32 -2.41 10.75
C TRP A 43 3.08 -3.75 11.48
N MET A 44 3.91 -4.78 11.22
CA MET A 44 3.82 -6.07 11.93
C MET A 44 4.29 -5.99 13.40
N ALA A 45 5.26 -5.13 13.71
CA ALA A 45 5.73 -4.90 15.07
C ALA A 45 4.71 -4.08 15.88
N GLU A 46 4.13 -3.04 15.29
CA GLU A 46 3.11 -2.18 15.88
C GLU A 46 1.79 -2.93 16.10
N HIS A 47 1.44 -3.87 15.21
CA HIS A 47 0.31 -4.78 15.41
C HIS A 47 0.63 -6.03 16.26
N HIS A 48 1.79 -6.11 16.93
CA HIS A 48 2.21 -7.22 17.82
C HIS A 48 2.12 -8.65 17.23
N LEU A 49 1.93 -8.82 15.91
CA LEU A 49 1.81 -10.14 15.28
C LEU A 49 3.13 -10.94 15.33
N LEU A 50 4.27 -10.25 15.36
CA LEU A 50 5.60 -10.86 15.51
C LEU A 50 5.91 -11.30 16.96
N ASP A 51 5.25 -10.71 17.96
CA ASP A 51 5.41 -11.10 19.36
C ASP A 51 4.71 -12.42 19.67
N TRP A 52 3.58 -12.69 19.02
CA TRP A 52 2.88 -13.97 19.15
C TRP A 52 3.73 -15.14 18.63
N ARG A 53 4.42 -14.97 17.49
CA ARG A 53 5.28 -16.02 16.90
C ARG A 53 6.54 -16.32 17.73
N ARG A 54 7.06 -15.34 18.48
CA ARG A 54 8.30 -15.52 19.26
C ARG A 54 8.10 -16.09 20.66
N LYS A 55 6.85 -16.27 21.11
CA LYS A 55 6.52 -16.77 22.46
C LYS A 55 6.11 -18.24 22.52
N HIS A 56 6.14 -19.00 21.42
CA HIS A 56 5.85 -20.45 21.39
C HIS A 56 7.00 -21.22 20.79
#